data_AF-A0AAU3DBI7-F1
#
_entry.id   AF-A0AAU3DBI7-F1
#
_cell.length_a   1.000
_cell.length_b   1.000
_cell.length_c   1.000
_cell.angle_alpha   90.00
_cell.angle_beta   90.00
_cell.angle_gamma   90.00
#
_symmetry.space_group_name_H-M   'P 1'
#
loop_
_entity.id
_entity.type
_entity.pdbx_description
1 polymer ?
#
loop_
_entity_poly.entity_id
_entity_poly.type
_entity_poly.pdbx_seq_one_letter_code
_entity_poly.pdbx_strand_id
1 'polypeptide(L)'
;MKAYDRARGVAAVLAAALAADPSPQDPFELEALDELPFVQIPHWVPLAVAALTAPSPAMKAGAIALYNFLAMHLSMNRDDRYVWPTRDTLAALMGYSRADKISPFVNLLIQVDALVVIKVPNGAGPEQRNVYRLRRNPPPNFTGHVLMSQIYAAAEVVVAGGSVHPDMGVDAHPDMGADVHPDIGAVTTTTPNKNKEQLAPPARSAPDARRATAGSSAREDSSGCAATIEPGPVAGEGVEAEPAAPSAVPVKAGGQGAGKRSPFPPDVRDAIYATERLLPAELRAVLAETFPYGHLPNANRKVIAQALETRTPEELGERAARRWTSYGYERDYHDGLLRSPLGVVEELLRPTPYCPDPECEDGLNRATAGPCVPCEARVARRLADRRAGRPVPTQRPPRLYRHAEQCQVCDQPFREDAPDDRVCARCRSALDRAAAHAAGAPLPAPEPDPDPDHCAAPPSDEYRRYRQQRAAAKTAAGSPGPAPF
;
A
#
# COMPACT_ATOMS: atom_id res chain seq x y z
N MET A 1 -21.20 -22.94 -25.29
CA MET A 1 -20.71 -22.64 -26.65
C MET A 1 -20.11 -21.24 -26.79
N LYS A 2 -20.82 -20.13 -26.52
CA LYS A 2 -20.31 -18.75 -26.79
C LYS A 2 -18.98 -18.34 -26.11
N ALA A 3 -18.60 -18.93 -24.98
CA ALA A 3 -17.31 -18.67 -24.33
C ALA A 3 -16.13 -19.38 -25.02
N TYR A 4 -16.39 -20.55 -25.61
CA TYR A 4 -15.40 -21.36 -26.30
C TYR A 4 -14.99 -20.73 -27.64
N ASP A 5 -15.96 -20.14 -28.35
CA ASP A 5 -15.70 -19.44 -29.62
C ASP A 5 -14.89 -18.14 -29.44
N ARG A 6 -15.00 -17.47 -28.27
CA ARG A 6 -14.18 -16.29 -27.95
C ARG A 6 -12.72 -16.63 -27.69
N ALA A 7 -12.44 -17.72 -26.97
CA ALA A 7 -11.06 -18.17 -26.73
C ALA A 7 -10.36 -18.54 -28.04
N ARG A 8 -11.09 -19.18 -28.97
CA ARG A 8 -10.57 -19.57 -30.29
C ARG A 8 -10.23 -18.36 -31.18
N GLY A 9 -11.01 -17.29 -31.09
CA GLY A 9 -10.75 -16.05 -31.82
C GLY A 9 -9.49 -15.31 -31.35
N VAL A 10 -9.25 -15.25 -30.03
CA VAL A 10 -8.03 -14.63 -29.47
C VAL A 10 -6.80 -15.44 -29.84
N ALA A 11 -6.87 -16.78 -29.75
CA ALA A 11 -5.78 -17.66 -30.16
C ALA A 11 -5.45 -17.51 -31.65
N ALA A 12 -6.45 -17.39 -32.52
CA ALA A 12 -6.24 -17.20 -33.96
C ALA A 12 -5.59 -15.84 -34.30
N VAL A 13 -5.97 -14.76 -33.62
CA VAL A 13 -5.35 -13.42 -33.81
C VAL A 13 -3.93 -13.40 -33.29
N LEU A 14 -3.65 -14.03 -32.14
CA LEU A 14 -2.30 -14.15 -31.61
C LEU A 14 -1.41 -15.00 -32.53
N ALA A 15 -1.95 -16.12 -33.03
CA ALA A 15 -1.23 -16.99 -33.95
C ALA A 15 -0.95 -16.30 -35.29
N ALA A 16 -1.88 -15.49 -35.81
CA ALA A 16 -1.66 -14.68 -37.00
C ALA A 16 -0.60 -13.59 -36.77
N ALA A 17 -0.59 -12.96 -35.58
CA ALA A 17 0.44 -11.98 -35.22
C ALA A 17 1.82 -12.62 -35.05
N LEU A 18 1.90 -13.83 -34.48
CA LEU A 18 3.13 -14.61 -34.35
C LEU A 18 3.62 -15.15 -35.71
N ALA A 19 2.70 -15.52 -36.61
CA ALA A 19 3.04 -16.00 -37.96
C ALA A 19 3.44 -14.87 -38.93
N ALA A 20 3.01 -13.63 -38.66
CA ALA A 20 3.33 -12.45 -39.45
C ALA A 20 4.65 -11.77 -39.05
N ASP A 21 5.44 -12.38 -38.16
CA ASP A 21 6.76 -11.89 -37.76
C ASP A 21 7.86 -12.69 -38.50
N PRO A 22 8.34 -12.23 -39.68
CA PRO A 22 9.25 -12.98 -40.54
C PRO A 22 10.72 -13.01 -40.08
N SER A 23 11.04 -12.63 -38.84
CA SER A 23 12.42 -12.61 -38.33
C SER A 23 12.59 -13.39 -37.02
N PRO A 24 13.32 -14.52 -37.02
CA PRO A 24 13.64 -15.26 -35.79
C PRO A 24 14.86 -14.69 -35.04
N GLN A 25 15.15 -13.38 -35.10
CA GLN A 25 16.44 -12.84 -34.63
C GLN A 25 16.38 -11.56 -33.79
N ASP A 26 15.57 -11.54 -32.72
CA ASP A 26 15.95 -10.72 -31.56
C ASP A 26 15.41 -11.30 -30.25
N PRO A 27 15.98 -12.42 -29.74
CA PRO A 27 15.71 -12.84 -28.39
C PRO A 27 16.20 -11.73 -27.43
N PHE A 28 15.29 -10.88 -26.96
CA PHE A 28 15.63 -9.87 -25.97
C PHE A 28 15.44 -10.44 -24.57
N GLU A 29 16.54 -10.58 -23.84
CA GLU A 29 16.53 -10.91 -22.43
C GLU A 29 16.32 -9.64 -21.61
N LEU A 30 15.38 -9.69 -20.68
CA LEU A 30 15.06 -8.60 -19.77
C LEU A 30 15.57 -8.97 -18.38
N GLU A 31 16.70 -8.39 -17.99
CA GLU A 31 17.19 -8.41 -16.61
C GLU A 31 16.87 -7.07 -15.95
N ALA A 32 16.36 -7.10 -14.71
CA ALA A 32 16.19 -5.89 -13.94
C ALA A 32 17.56 -5.42 -13.45
N LEU A 33 17.98 -4.22 -13.86
CA LEU A 33 19.28 -3.65 -13.47
C LEU A 33 19.37 -3.37 -11.96
N ASP A 34 18.24 -3.11 -11.32
CA ASP A 34 18.11 -2.80 -9.91
C ASP A 34 17.03 -3.69 -9.27
N GLU A 35 17.06 -3.83 -7.93
CA GLU A 35 15.90 -4.30 -7.19
C GLU A 35 14.68 -3.45 -7.58
N LEU A 36 13.50 -4.06 -7.69
CA LEU A 36 12.25 -3.38 -8.04
C LEU A 36 11.52 -2.97 -6.75
N PRO A 37 11.85 -1.84 -6.08
CA PRO A 37 11.15 -1.39 -4.86
C PRO A 37 9.72 -0.90 -5.16
N PHE A 38 9.24 -1.05 -6.38
CA PHE A 38 8.05 -0.40 -6.91
C PHE A 38 6.82 -1.31 -6.88
N VAL A 39 5.66 -0.69 -7.10
CA VAL A 39 4.36 -1.38 -7.12
C VAL A 39 4.35 -2.44 -8.23
N GLN A 40 4.25 -3.72 -7.85
CA GLN A 40 4.05 -4.80 -8.79
C GLN A 40 2.68 -4.67 -9.47
N ILE A 41 2.68 -4.63 -10.79
CA ILE A 41 1.47 -4.62 -11.61
C ILE A 41 1.13 -6.08 -11.93
N PRO A 42 -0.08 -6.57 -11.58
CA PRO A 42 -0.46 -7.93 -11.88
C PRO A 42 -0.65 -8.14 -13.39
N HIS A 43 -0.12 -9.25 -13.93
CA HIS A 43 -0.22 -9.58 -15.36
C HIS A 43 -1.67 -9.68 -15.86
N TRP A 44 -2.60 -10.17 -15.03
CA TRP A 44 -3.97 -10.42 -15.46
C TRP A 44 -4.70 -9.17 -15.96
N VAL A 45 -4.36 -7.96 -15.47
CA VAL A 45 -5.05 -6.73 -15.89
C VAL A 45 -4.72 -6.35 -17.34
N PRO A 46 -3.43 -6.19 -17.73
CA PRO A 46 -3.06 -6.04 -19.14
C PRO A 46 -3.65 -7.13 -20.03
N LEU A 47 -3.61 -8.39 -19.59
CA LEU A 47 -4.09 -9.53 -20.37
C LEU A 47 -5.62 -9.51 -20.55
N ALA A 48 -6.38 -9.20 -19.49
CA ALA A 48 -7.83 -9.05 -19.55
C ALA A 48 -8.25 -7.92 -20.49
N VAL A 49 -7.58 -6.78 -20.40
CA VAL A 49 -7.84 -5.61 -21.25
C VAL A 49 -7.47 -5.91 -22.71
N ALA A 50 -6.36 -6.59 -22.96
CA ALA A 50 -5.92 -7.00 -24.29
C ALA A 50 -6.95 -7.93 -24.97
N ALA A 51 -7.54 -8.86 -24.21
CA ALA A 51 -8.52 -9.84 -24.68
C ALA A 51 -9.89 -9.23 -25.09
N LEU A 52 -10.16 -7.95 -24.77
CA LEU A 52 -11.40 -7.29 -25.20
C LEU A 52 -11.38 -7.04 -26.70
N THR A 53 -12.37 -7.52 -27.46
CA THR A 53 -12.37 -7.36 -28.93
C THR A 53 -12.85 -5.99 -29.41
N ALA A 54 -13.70 -5.31 -28.63
CA ALA A 54 -14.38 -4.08 -29.07
C ALA A 54 -13.55 -2.78 -29.02
N PRO A 55 -12.74 -2.50 -27.97
CA PRO A 55 -12.03 -1.22 -27.85
C PRO A 55 -10.84 -1.12 -28.80
N SER A 56 -10.54 0.10 -29.26
CA SER A 56 -9.34 0.35 -30.06
C SER A 56 -8.05 0.09 -29.27
N PRO A 57 -6.93 -0.23 -29.94
CA PRO A 57 -5.64 -0.45 -29.26
C PRO A 57 -5.21 0.72 -28.37
N ALA A 58 -5.40 1.96 -28.82
CA ALA A 58 -5.10 3.16 -28.03
C ALA A 58 -5.95 3.24 -26.75
N MET A 59 -7.21 2.81 -26.81
CA MET A 59 -8.09 2.80 -25.64
C MET A 59 -7.68 1.76 -24.60
N LYS A 60 -7.24 0.58 -25.06
CA LYS A 60 -6.68 -0.47 -24.20
C LYS A 60 -5.41 0.00 -23.50
N ALA A 61 -4.49 0.60 -24.25
CA ALA A 61 -3.24 1.16 -23.71
C ALA A 61 -3.52 2.26 -22.66
N GLY A 62 -4.46 3.17 -22.94
CA GLY A 62 -4.90 4.19 -21.99
C GLY A 62 -5.49 3.61 -20.71
N ALA A 63 -6.29 2.55 -20.80
CA ALA A 63 -6.84 1.86 -19.62
C ALA A 63 -5.76 1.18 -18.77
N ILE A 64 -4.79 0.52 -19.39
CA ILE A 64 -3.64 -0.08 -18.69
C ILE A 64 -2.81 1.01 -18.00
N ALA A 65 -2.53 2.12 -18.68
CA ALA A 65 -1.81 3.25 -18.10
C ALA A 65 -2.56 3.84 -16.90
N LEU A 66 -3.88 4.03 -17.00
CA LEU A 66 -4.71 4.51 -15.88
C LEU A 66 -4.64 3.56 -14.67
N TYR A 67 -4.70 2.24 -14.91
CA TYR A 67 -4.56 1.25 -13.84
C TYR A 67 -3.19 1.37 -13.15
N ASN A 68 -2.11 1.52 -13.92
CA ASN A 68 -0.76 1.69 -13.38
C ASN A 68 -0.64 2.96 -12.53
N PHE A 69 -1.19 4.09 -13.00
CA PHE A 69 -1.25 5.32 -12.19
C PHE A 69 -2.00 5.10 -10.89
N LEU A 70 -3.17 4.48 -10.93
CA LEU A 70 -3.93 4.16 -9.73
C LEU A 70 -3.16 3.21 -8.78
N ALA A 71 -2.45 2.23 -9.33
CA ALA A 71 -1.65 1.28 -8.56
C ALA A 71 -0.45 1.95 -7.87
N MET A 72 0.25 2.86 -8.56
CA MET A 72 1.36 3.65 -7.98
C MET A 72 0.92 4.49 -6.78
N HIS A 73 -0.34 4.91 -6.75
CA HIS A 73 -0.88 5.67 -5.63
C HIS A 73 -1.08 4.81 -4.38
N LEU A 74 -1.25 3.47 -4.48
CA LEU A 74 -1.43 2.50 -3.38
C LEU A 74 -0.16 2.27 -2.52
N SER A 75 0.64 3.32 -2.28
CA SER A 75 1.88 3.31 -1.50
C SER A 75 1.83 2.36 -0.29
N MET A 76 2.85 1.52 -0.18
CA MET A 76 2.95 0.42 0.80
C MET A 76 3.11 0.90 2.26
N ASN A 77 3.38 2.20 2.48
CA ASN A 77 3.64 2.75 3.81
C ASN A 77 2.40 3.34 4.50
N ARG A 78 1.22 3.18 3.90
CA ARG A 78 -0.05 3.61 4.49
C ARG A 78 -0.94 2.38 4.67
N ASP A 79 -1.28 2.05 5.91
CA ASP A 79 -2.16 0.91 6.25
C ASP A 79 -3.58 1.05 5.68
N ASP A 80 -3.93 2.19 5.08
CA ASP A 80 -5.19 2.37 4.40
C ASP A 80 -5.10 1.98 2.92
N ARG A 81 -5.95 1.03 2.52
CA ARG A 81 -6.12 0.61 1.11
C ARG A 81 -6.81 1.67 0.23
N TYR A 82 -6.84 2.92 0.68
CA TYR A 82 -7.64 3.98 0.11
C TYR A 82 -6.75 5.13 -0.32
N VAL A 83 -6.69 5.36 -1.63
CA VAL A 83 -5.95 6.49 -2.19
C VAL A 83 -6.86 7.31 -3.07
N TRP A 84 -6.72 8.62 -2.96
CA TRP A 84 -7.75 9.57 -3.35
C TRP A 84 -7.21 10.58 -4.38
N PRO A 85 -6.58 10.15 -5.50
CA PRO A 85 -6.28 11.10 -6.56
C PRO A 85 -7.62 11.57 -7.16
N THR A 86 -7.75 12.87 -7.41
CA THR A 86 -8.93 13.39 -8.10
C THR A 86 -8.90 12.96 -9.56
N ARG A 87 -10.06 12.99 -10.23
CA ARG A 87 -10.12 12.68 -11.67
C ARG A 87 -9.30 13.66 -12.50
N ASP A 88 -9.19 14.91 -12.06
CA ASP A 88 -8.38 15.93 -12.73
C ASP A 88 -6.88 15.61 -12.59
N THR A 89 -6.42 15.18 -11.41
CA THR A 89 -5.04 14.72 -11.21
C THR A 89 -4.72 13.52 -12.11
N LEU A 90 -5.62 12.53 -12.18
CA LEU A 90 -5.43 11.36 -13.04
C LEU A 90 -5.43 11.74 -14.53
N ALA A 91 -6.30 12.64 -14.96
CA ALA A 91 -6.32 13.14 -16.33
C ALA A 91 -5.02 13.87 -16.67
N ALA A 92 -4.54 14.75 -15.78
CA ALA A 92 -3.28 15.47 -15.96
C ALA A 92 -2.08 14.53 -16.07
N LEU A 93 -1.98 13.50 -15.23
CA LEU A 93 -0.92 12.47 -15.29
C LEU A 93 -0.93 11.69 -16.60
N MET A 94 -2.11 11.50 -17.19
CA MET A 94 -2.26 10.85 -18.49
C MET A 94 -2.13 11.83 -19.68
N GLY A 95 -1.82 13.10 -19.44
CA GLY A 95 -1.68 14.12 -20.49
C GLY A 95 -3.00 14.66 -21.05
N TYR A 96 -4.12 14.47 -20.36
CA TYR A 96 -5.42 15.04 -20.73
C TYR A 96 -5.71 16.34 -19.97
N SER A 97 -6.31 17.30 -20.67
CA SER A 97 -6.69 18.60 -20.09
C SER A 97 -7.94 18.57 -19.21
N ARG A 98 -8.73 17.48 -19.24
CA ARG A 98 -10.02 17.40 -18.55
C ARG A 98 -10.29 16.00 -17.99
N ALA A 99 -10.91 15.94 -16.80
CA ALA A 99 -11.32 14.70 -16.13
C ALA A 99 -12.31 13.82 -16.90
N ASP A 100 -13.11 14.36 -17.82
CA ASP A 100 -14.09 13.59 -18.59
C ASP A 100 -13.41 12.61 -19.56
N LYS A 101 -12.20 12.94 -20.03
CA LYS A 101 -11.44 12.15 -21.01
C LYS A 101 -10.97 10.81 -20.49
N ILE A 102 -10.86 10.64 -19.18
CA ILE A 102 -10.49 9.36 -18.57
C ILE A 102 -11.68 8.43 -18.30
N SER A 103 -12.93 8.89 -18.48
CA SER A 103 -14.13 8.05 -18.25
C SER A 103 -14.14 6.76 -19.08
N PRO A 104 -13.79 6.77 -20.38
CA PRO A 104 -13.77 5.55 -21.19
C PRO A 104 -12.79 4.50 -20.63
N PHE A 105 -11.64 4.93 -20.11
CA PHE A 105 -10.66 4.04 -19.49
C PHE A 105 -11.16 3.46 -18.17
N VAL A 106 -11.79 4.28 -17.32
CA VAL A 106 -12.45 3.82 -16.09
C VAL A 106 -13.51 2.75 -16.41
N ASN A 107 -14.35 3.00 -17.42
CA ASN A 107 -15.38 2.05 -17.83
C ASN A 107 -14.78 0.73 -18.35
N LEU A 108 -13.65 0.81 -19.05
CA LEU A 108 -12.94 -0.39 -19.52
C LEU A 108 -12.41 -1.22 -18.36
N LEU A 109 -11.83 -0.58 -17.34
CA LEU A 109 -11.33 -1.26 -16.14
C LEU A 109 -12.47 -1.85 -15.30
N ILE A 110 -13.64 -1.20 -15.25
CA ILE A 110 -14.85 -1.77 -14.64
C ILE A 110 -15.33 -3.00 -15.44
N GLN A 111 -15.29 -2.94 -16.77
CA GLN A 111 -15.73 -4.04 -17.65
C GLN A 111 -14.94 -5.33 -17.40
N VAL A 112 -13.63 -5.23 -17.11
CA VAL A 112 -12.78 -6.39 -16.77
C VAL A 112 -12.73 -6.67 -15.26
N ASP A 113 -13.54 -5.98 -14.45
CA ASP A 113 -13.57 -6.05 -12.98
C ASP A 113 -12.21 -5.77 -12.31
N ALA A 114 -11.31 -5.02 -12.97
CA ALA A 114 -10.05 -4.54 -12.38
C ALA A 114 -10.27 -3.35 -11.43
N LEU A 115 -11.39 -2.65 -11.58
CA LEU A 115 -11.71 -1.43 -10.88
C LEU A 115 -13.17 -1.41 -10.43
N VAL A 116 -13.41 -1.13 -9.15
CA VAL A 116 -14.75 -0.87 -8.60
C VAL A 116 -14.85 0.59 -8.18
N VAL A 117 -15.88 1.28 -8.65
CA VAL A 117 -16.12 2.69 -8.31
C VAL A 117 -17.26 2.79 -7.31
N ILE A 118 -16.97 3.35 -6.13
CA ILE A 118 -17.96 3.60 -5.07
C ILE A 118 -18.23 5.11 -5.02
N LYS A 119 -19.49 5.51 -5.18
CA LYS A 119 -19.88 6.90 -4.98
C LYS A 119 -20.15 7.15 -3.50
N VAL A 120 -19.41 8.07 -2.91
CA VAL A 120 -19.54 8.44 -1.49
C VAL A 120 -20.05 9.89 -1.44
N PRO A 121 -21.11 10.19 -0.66
CA PRO A 121 -21.56 11.57 -0.48
C PRO A 121 -20.43 12.39 0.16
N ASN A 122 -20.15 13.55 -0.42
CA ASN A 122 -19.23 14.51 0.17
C ASN A 122 -20.02 15.25 1.25
N GLY A 123 -19.73 15.04 2.54
CA GLY A 123 -20.57 15.46 3.67
C GLY A 123 -20.91 16.97 3.79
N ALA A 124 -20.48 17.79 2.83
CA ALA A 124 -20.77 19.22 2.72
C ALA A 124 -21.81 19.57 1.63
N GLY A 125 -22.38 18.60 0.89
CA GLY A 125 -23.37 18.92 -0.15
C GLY A 125 -23.91 17.73 -0.95
N PRO A 126 -24.71 18.00 -2.00
CA PRO A 126 -25.25 16.96 -2.89
C PRO A 126 -24.18 16.31 -3.78
N GLU A 127 -22.95 16.83 -3.77
CA GLU A 127 -21.86 16.31 -4.59
C GLU A 127 -21.37 14.96 -4.08
N GLN A 128 -21.24 14.01 -5.00
CA GLN A 128 -20.70 12.69 -4.73
C GLN A 128 -19.25 12.62 -5.22
N ARG A 129 -18.35 12.11 -4.38
CA ARG A 129 -16.98 11.78 -4.79
C ARG A 129 -16.87 10.31 -5.14
N ASN A 130 -16.01 9.99 -6.10
CA ASN A 130 -15.72 8.61 -6.48
C ASN A 130 -14.56 8.07 -5.65
N VAL A 131 -14.75 6.90 -5.04
CA VAL A 131 -13.71 6.10 -4.40
C VAL A 131 -13.41 4.91 -5.30
N TYR A 132 -12.15 4.81 -5.73
CA TYR A 132 -11.68 3.76 -6.63
C TYR A 132 -11.07 2.61 -5.81
N ARG A 133 -11.64 1.41 -5.93
CA ARG A 133 -11.08 0.18 -5.35
C ARG A 133 -10.46 -0.66 -6.47
N LEU A 134 -9.14 -0.85 -6.40
CA LEU A 134 -8.40 -1.67 -7.36
C LEU A 134 -8.37 -3.12 -6.91
N ARG A 135 -8.53 -4.03 -7.86
CA ARG A 135 -8.27 -5.46 -7.63
C ARG A 135 -6.84 -5.80 -8.05
N ARG A 136 -6.05 -6.33 -7.11
CA ARG A 136 -4.72 -6.88 -7.42
C ARG A 136 -4.78 -8.32 -7.93
N ASN A 137 -5.72 -9.11 -7.40
CA ASN A 137 -5.96 -10.49 -7.84
C ASN A 137 -7.15 -10.53 -8.82
N PRO A 138 -7.16 -11.46 -9.78
CA PRO A 138 -8.31 -11.64 -10.67
C PRO A 138 -9.57 -12.01 -9.87
N PRO A 139 -10.78 -11.68 -10.36
CA PRO A 139 -12.01 -12.09 -9.69
C PRO A 139 -12.15 -13.62 -9.64
N PRO A 140 -12.90 -14.20 -8.67
CA PRO A 140 -12.95 -15.66 -8.45
C PRO A 140 -13.41 -16.49 -9.65
N ASN A 141 -14.14 -15.89 -10.58
CA ASN A 141 -14.67 -16.50 -11.80
C ASN A 141 -13.98 -15.99 -13.07
N PHE A 142 -12.77 -15.44 -12.96
CA PHE A 142 -12.01 -14.97 -14.11
C PHE A 142 -11.56 -16.15 -14.98
N THR A 143 -12.01 -16.19 -16.23
CA THR A 143 -11.67 -17.26 -17.19
C THR A 143 -10.55 -16.87 -18.15
N GLY A 144 -9.95 -15.69 -18.00
CA GLY A 144 -8.86 -15.22 -18.84
C GLY A 144 -7.49 -15.71 -18.35
N HIS A 145 -6.45 -15.36 -19.10
CA HIS A 145 -5.08 -15.65 -18.70
C HIS A 145 -4.66 -14.75 -17.52
N VAL A 146 -4.15 -15.37 -16.46
CA VAL A 146 -3.68 -14.68 -15.25
C VAL A 146 -2.18 -14.41 -15.31
N LEU A 147 -1.44 -15.28 -16.00
CA LEU A 147 0.03 -15.24 -16.13
C LEU A 147 0.43 -15.22 -17.60
N MET A 148 1.56 -14.57 -17.90
CA MET A 148 2.10 -14.54 -19.26
C MET A 148 2.48 -15.93 -19.79
N SER A 149 2.95 -16.82 -18.91
CA SER A 149 3.26 -18.22 -19.26
C SER A 149 2.07 -18.98 -19.85
N GLN A 150 0.83 -18.65 -19.44
CA GLN A 150 -0.38 -19.28 -19.99
C GLN A 150 -0.64 -18.87 -21.45
N ILE A 151 -0.20 -17.68 -21.86
CA ILE A 151 -0.30 -17.21 -23.24
C ILE A 151 0.74 -17.90 -24.10
N TYR A 152 1.98 -17.99 -23.63
CA TYR A 152 3.03 -18.72 -24.34
C TYR A 152 2.69 -20.20 -24.52
N ALA A 153 2.19 -20.86 -23.46
CA ALA A 153 1.71 -22.24 -23.54
C ALA A 153 0.54 -22.41 -24.54
N ALA A 154 -0.37 -21.44 -24.61
CA ALA A 154 -1.47 -21.46 -25.58
C ALA A 154 -0.98 -21.25 -27.02
N ALA A 155 0.06 -20.43 -27.23
CA ALA A 155 0.66 -20.20 -28.54
C ALA A 155 1.41 -21.45 -29.06
N GLU A 156 2.15 -22.15 -28.19
CA GLU A 156 2.90 -23.36 -28.55
C GLU A 156 1.99 -24.48 -29.09
N VAL A 157 0.81 -24.66 -28.47
CA VAL A 157 -0.20 -25.64 -28.93
C VAL A 157 -0.68 -25.33 -30.36
N VAL A 158 -0.78 -24.05 -30.73
CA VAL A 158 -1.20 -23.66 -32.09
C VAL A 158 -0.11 -23.97 -33.11
N VAL A 159 1.16 -23.75 -32.75
CA VAL A 159 2.30 -24.05 -33.63
C VAL A 159 2.46 -25.55 -33.82
N ALA A 160 2.36 -26.35 -32.75
CA ALA A 160 2.52 -27.81 -32.81
C ALA A 160 1.40 -28.54 -33.60
N GLY A 161 0.22 -27.92 -33.72
CA GLY A 161 -0.93 -28.50 -34.43
C GLY A 161 -1.06 -28.14 -35.91
N GLY A 162 -0.17 -27.29 -36.45
CA GLY A 162 -0.37 -26.63 -37.75
C GLY A 162 0.63 -26.94 -38.87
N SER A 163 1.72 -27.66 -38.62
CA SER A 163 2.72 -27.97 -39.65
C SER A 163 2.36 -29.19 -40.50
N VAL A 164 1.23 -29.11 -41.22
CA VAL A 164 1.12 -29.87 -42.47
C VAL A 164 1.93 -29.09 -43.49
N HIS A 165 3.19 -29.48 -43.68
CA HIS A 165 3.99 -29.03 -44.80
C HIS A 165 3.15 -29.24 -46.07
N PRO A 166 2.80 -28.20 -46.85
CA PRO A 166 2.31 -28.45 -48.20
C PRO A 166 3.44 -29.17 -48.93
N ASP A 167 3.14 -30.39 -49.37
CA ASP A 167 4.01 -31.21 -50.19
C ASP A 167 4.52 -30.33 -51.34
N MET A 168 5.83 -30.07 -51.34
CA MET A 168 6.48 -29.20 -52.31
C MET A 168 6.31 -29.84 -53.69
N GLY A 169 5.31 -29.36 -54.42
CA GLY A 169 5.11 -29.67 -55.82
C GLY A 169 6.36 -29.27 -56.60
N VAL A 170 6.99 -30.31 -57.16
CA VAL A 170 7.95 -30.36 -58.28
C VAL A 170 8.33 -29.02 -58.91
N ASP A 171 9.64 -28.76 -58.90
CA ASP A 171 10.34 -27.64 -59.53
C ASP A 171 9.85 -27.32 -60.95
N ALA A 172 9.18 -26.18 -61.11
CA ALA A 172 8.99 -25.53 -62.39
C ALA A 172 10.03 -24.42 -62.54
N HIS A 173 10.98 -24.66 -63.45
CA HIS A 173 12.04 -23.75 -63.87
C HIS A 173 11.43 -22.43 -64.43
N PRO A 174 11.78 -21.23 -63.93
CA PRO A 174 11.34 -20.00 -64.55
C PRO A 174 12.16 -19.72 -65.81
N ASP A 175 11.45 -19.49 -66.91
CA ASP A 175 11.96 -19.08 -68.21
C ASP A 175 12.26 -17.56 -68.20
N MET A 176 13.31 -17.17 -68.92
CA MET A 176 13.82 -15.79 -68.93
C MET A 176 12.91 -14.89 -69.77
N GLY A 177 12.53 -13.74 -69.21
CA GLY A 177 11.69 -12.75 -69.90
C GLY A 177 12.05 -11.30 -69.57
N ALA A 178 12.98 -10.77 -70.37
CA ALA A 178 13.12 -9.40 -70.86
C ALA A 178 13.03 -8.17 -69.93
N ASP A 179 14.14 -7.42 -69.95
CA ASP A 179 14.29 -6.02 -69.52
C ASP A 179 13.30 -5.07 -70.20
N VAL A 180 12.59 -4.25 -69.40
CA VAL A 180 12.02 -2.97 -69.84
C VAL A 180 12.13 -1.93 -68.71
N HIS A 181 12.73 -0.79 -69.02
CA HIS A 181 12.81 0.45 -68.25
C HIS A 181 12.83 1.61 -69.29
N PRO A 182 12.54 2.89 -69.00
CA PRO A 182 11.74 3.59 -67.97
C PRO A 182 10.46 4.24 -68.55
N ASP A 183 9.62 4.86 -67.72
CA ASP A 183 9.38 6.31 -67.94
C ASP A 183 8.95 7.11 -66.71
N ILE A 184 9.49 8.32 -66.67
CA ILE A 184 9.39 9.36 -65.64
C ILE A 184 8.09 10.15 -65.84
N GLY A 185 7.31 10.35 -64.78
CA GLY A 185 6.04 11.10 -64.84
C GLY A 185 5.76 11.92 -63.58
N ALA A 186 5.99 13.22 -63.70
CA ALA A 186 5.78 14.34 -62.79
C ALA A 186 4.71 14.24 -61.69
N VAL A 187 5.13 14.63 -60.47
CA VAL A 187 4.29 15.06 -59.36
C VAL A 187 3.77 16.48 -59.64
N THR A 188 2.44 16.65 -59.70
CA THR A 188 1.80 17.96 -59.55
C THR A 188 0.84 17.96 -58.37
N THR A 189 1.09 18.90 -57.47
CA THR A 189 0.23 19.33 -56.36
C THR A 189 -1.00 20.07 -56.87
N THR A 190 -2.20 19.70 -56.41
CA THR A 190 -3.39 20.55 -56.53
C THR A 190 -4.34 20.35 -55.35
N THR A 191 -4.33 21.33 -54.44
CA THR A 191 -5.48 21.71 -53.61
C THR A 191 -6.62 22.23 -54.47
N PRO A 192 -7.89 22.07 -54.02
CA PRO A 192 -8.84 23.17 -54.20
C PRO A 192 -9.60 23.52 -52.93
N ASN A 193 -9.73 24.83 -52.72
CA ASN A 193 -10.54 25.46 -51.69
C ASN A 193 -11.55 26.39 -52.38
N LYS A 194 -12.82 26.34 -51.93
CA LYS A 194 -13.91 27.35 -52.00
C LYS A 194 -14.53 27.77 -53.35
N ASN A 195 -15.87 27.66 -53.43
CA ASN A 195 -16.84 28.78 -53.41
C ASN A 195 -18.28 28.21 -53.40
N LYS A 196 -19.11 28.54 -52.39
CA LYS A 196 -20.07 29.66 -52.27
C LYS A 196 -21.32 29.52 -53.15
N GLU A 197 -22.46 29.30 -52.49
CA GLU A 197 -23.75 29.90 -52.87
C GLU A 197 -24.45 30.40 -51.59
N GLN A 198 -24.72 31.71 -51.57
CA GLN A 198 -25.62 32.41 -50.66
C GLN A 198 -26.91 32.67 -51.43
N LEU A 199 -28.06 32.65 -50.74
CA LEU A 199 -29.08 33.73 -50.80
C LEU A 199 -30.17 33.46 -49.74
N ALA A 200 -30.37 34.46 -48.87
CA ALA A 200 -31.42 34.58 -47.84
C ALA A 200 -32.71 35.19 -48.47
N PRO A 201 -33.81 35.59 -47.74
CA PRO A 201 -33.76 36.69 -46.75
C PRO A 201 -34.91 36.61 -45.67
N PRO A 202 -35.39 37.70 -44.98
CA PRO A 202 -35.37 37.79 -43.50
C PRO A 202 -36.71 38.25 -42.84
N ALA A 203 -36.84 38.15 -41.51
CA ALA A 203 -37.77 38.96 -40.67
C ALA A 203 -37.53 38.62 -39.18
N ARG A 204 -37.05 39.52 -38.30
CA ARG A 204 -37.63 40.73 -37.67
C ARG A 204 -38.30 40.47 -36.32
N SER A 205 -37.69 41.09 -35.29
CA SER A 205 -38.29 41.87 -34.19
C SER A 205 -39.12 41.16 -33.11
N ALA A 206 -38.65 41.22 -31.86
CA ALA A 206 -39.28 42.02 -30.79
C ALA A 206 -38.41 42.05 -29.50
N PRO A 207 -38.34 43.20 -28.80
CA PRO A 207 -37.65 43.38 -27.52
C PRO A 207 -38.61 43.40 -26.30
N ASP A 208 -38.01 43.57 -25.11
CA ASP A 208 -38.50 44.36 -23.96
C ASP A 208 -38.91 43.64 -22.66
N ALA A 209 -38.90 44.44 -21.60
CA ALA A 209 -38.37 44.23 -20.26
C ALA A 209 -39.41 43.94 -19.15
N ARG A 210 -38.86 43.70 -17.94
CA ARG A 210 -39.30 44.13 -16.57
C ARG A 210 -38.30 43.49 -15.59
N ARG A 211 -37.37 44.16 -14.92
CA ARG A 211 -37.43 45.23 -13.89
C ARG A 211 -38.49 44.99 -12.81
N ALA A 212 -38.01 44.62 -11.62
CA ALA A 212 -38.51 45.11 -10.34
C ALA A 212 -37.33 45.31 -9.38
N THR A 213 -37.31 46.49 -8.77
CA THR A 213 -36.38 47.02 -7.76
C THR A 213 -37.14 47.20 -6.45
N ALA A 214 -36.53 46.87 -5.31
CA ALA A 214 -36.76 47.30 -3.91
C ALA A 214 -36.46 46.12 -2.97
N GLY A 215 -35.77 46.24 -1.83
CA GLY A 215 -35.30 47.41 -1.11
C GLY A 215 -34.37 46.99 0.04
N SER A 216 -33.78 48.01 0.63
CA SER A 216 -32.66 48.05 1.56
C SER A 216 -32.97 47.61 3.00
N SER A 217 -31.93 47.19 3.72
CA SER A 217 -31.62 47.60 5.11
C SER A 217 -30.14 47.27 5.38
N ALA A 218 -29.22 48.23 5.36
CA ALA A 218 -28.90 49.15 6.45
C ALA A 218 -28.36 48.43 7.70
N ARG A 219 -27.03 48.41 7.84
CA ARG A 219 -26.28 48.75 9.07
C ARG A 219 -24.81 48.97 8.72
N GLU A 220 -24.48 50.24 8.53
CA GLU A 220 -23.16 50.79 8.84
C GLU A 220 -22.90 50.61 10.34
N ASP A 221 -21.67 50.30 10.73
CA ASP A 221 -20.86 51.26 11.48
C ASP A 221 -19.48 50.71 11.85
N SER A 222 -18.51 51.63 11.72
CA SER A 222 -17.21 51.71 12.40
C SER A 222 -16.10 50.76 11.90
N SER A 223 -15.13 51.31 11.18
CA SER A 223 -13.91 51.98 11.71
C SER A 223 -12.76 50.96 11.72
N GLY A 224 -11.75 51.03 10.88
CA GLY A 224 -10.86 52.18 10.70
C GLY A 224 -9.83 52.19 11.83
N CYS A 225 -8.60 51.74 11.54
CA CYS A 225 -7.34 52.43 11.86
C CYS A 225 -6.12 51.51 11.73
N ALA A 226 -5.16 52.01 10.97
CA ALA A 226 -3.75 51.65 11.02
C ALA A 226 -3.13 52.11 12.35
N ALA A 227 -2.15 51.36 12.86
CA ALA A 227 -1.18 51.83 13.84
C ALA A 227 0.21 51.62 13.21
N THR A 228 0.99 52.66 12.86
CA THR A 228 1.81 53.53 13.72
C THR A 228 2.64 52.76 14.75
N ILE A 229 3.93 52.58 14.45
CA ILE A 229 4.97 52.32 15.44
C ILE A 229 5.77 53.61 15.56
N GLU A 230 5.73 54.19 16.76
CA GLU A 230 6.43 55.42 17.16
C GLU A 230 7.96 55.22 17.28
N PRO A 231 8.73 56.33 17.25
CA PRO A 231 10.17 56.34 17.50
C PRO A 231 10.54 56.75 18.96
N GLY A 232 11.70 56.25 19.41
CA GLY A 232 12.53 56.85 20.48
C GLY A 232 12.39 56.24 21.89
N PRO A 233 13.35 56.47 22.82
CA PRO A 233 14.31 57.57 22.82
C PRO A 233 15.79 57.19 23.05
N VAL A 234 16.58 58.25 23.09
CA VAL A 234 18.04 58.41 23.03
C VAL A 234 18.67 58.43 24.44
N ALA A 235 19.98 58.15 24.46
CA ALA A 235 21.03 58.69 25.35
C ALA A 235 21.58 57.80 26.48
N GLY A 236 22.87 57.50 26.34
CA GLY A 236 23.80 57.01 27.35
C GLY A 236 25.20 56.89 26.73
N GLU A 237 26.06 57.88 27.02
CA GLU A 237 27.38 58.17 26.43
C GLU A 237 28.54 57.27 26.91
N GLY A 238 29.60 57.20 26.09
CA GLY A 238 30.99 56.80 26.43
C GLY A 238 31.25 55.29 26.35
N VAL A 239 32.32 54.74 25.76
CA VAL A 239 33.72 55.20 25.69
C VAL A 239 34.47 54.33 24.63
N GLU A 240 35.42 54.96 23.92
CA GLU A 240 36.64 54.41 23.26
C GLU A 240 36.59 53.45 22.05
N ALA A 241 36.85 54.07 20.88
CA ALA A 241 37.96 53.81 19.94
C ALA A 241 38.35 52.36 19.53
N GLU A 242 38.08 52.12 18.24
CA GLU A 242 38.77 51.29 17.23
C GLU A 242 40.21 50.79 17.50
N PRO A 243 40.59 49.61 16.97
CA PRO A 243 40.95 49.57 15.55
C PRO A 243 40.35 48.42 14.72
N ALA A 244 40.09 48.75 13.47
CA ALA A 244 39.58 47.91 12.39
C ALA A 244 40.37 46.60 12.18
N ALA A 245 39.63 45.49 12.16
CA ALA A 245 40.09 44.22 11.62
C ALA A 245 39.66 44.09 10.14
N PRO A 246 40.50 43.58 9.24
CA PRO A 246 40.19 43.50 7.82
C PRO A 246 39.08 42.47 7.55
N SER A 247 38.01 42.94 6.90
CA SER A 247 36.96 42.13 6.28
C SER A 247 37.57 41.14 5.28
N ALA A 248 37.78 39.91 5.73
CA ALA A 248 38.03 38.77 4.84
C ALA A 248 36.71 38.38 4.17
N VAL A 249 36.62 38.64 2.87
CA VAL A 249 35.57 38.16 1.99
C VAL A 249 35.55 36.62 2.07
N PRO A 250 34.40 35.97 2.37
CA PRO A 250 34.36 34.51 2.41
C PRO A 250 34.52 33.96 1.00
N VAL A 251 35.69 33.38 0.74
CA VAL A 251 36.00 32.60 -0.46
C VAL A 251 35.00 31.44 -0.52
N LYS A 252 34.17 31.41 -1.58
CA LYS A 252 33.32 30.26 -1.92
C LYS A 252 34.21 29.07 -2.27
N ALA A 253 34.60 28.31 -1.25
CA ALA A 253 35.18 26.99 -1.43
C ALA A 253 34.06 26.07 -1.95
N GLY A 254 34.19 25.64 -3.21
CA GLY A 254 33.37 24.59 -3.81
C GLY A 254 33.62 23.27 -3.08
N GLY A 255 32.89 23.04 -2.00
CA GLY A 255 32.95 21.82 -1.21
C GLY A 255 32.21 20.68 -1.91
N GLN A 256 32.96 19.84 -2.59
CA GLN A 256 32.52 18.52 -3.02
C GLN A 256 32.03 17.72 -1.81
N GLY A 257 30.77 17.27 -1.87
CA GLY A 257 30.25 16.22 -0.97
C GLY A 257 29.97 16.65 0.47
N ALA A 258 29.34 17.80 0.71
CA ALA A 258 28.75 18.08 2.02
C ALA A 258 27.64 17.03 2.31
N GLY A 259 28.02 15.96 3.00
CA GLY A 259 27.10 14.92 3.47
C GLY A 259 25.90 15.59 4.14
N LYS A 260 24.69 15.21 3.72
CA LYS A 260 23.44 15.80 4.22
C LYS A 260 23.46 15.75 5.74
N ARG A 261 23.60 16.92 6.37
CA ARG A 261 23.58 17.03 7.84
C ARG A 261 22.28 16.42 8.34
N SER A 262 22.35 15.71 9.45
CA SER A 262 21.16 15.17 10.13
C SER A 262 20.12 16.29 10.30
N PRO A 263 18.83 16.04 10.04
CA PRO A 263 17.79 17.08 10.14
C PRO A 263 17.48 17.48 11.59
N PHE A 264 18.07 16.80 12.59
CA PHE A 264 17.80 17.03 14.01
C PHE A 264 18.84 17.96 14.65
N PRO A 265 18.42 18.87 15.55
CA PRO A 265 19.32 19.62 16.43
C PRO A 265 20.28 18.70 17.21
N PRO A 266 21.49 19.15 17.58
CA PRO A 266 22.48 18.30 18.26
C PRO A 266 21.99 17.65 19.56
N ASP A 267 21.27 18.41 20.39
CA ASP A 267 20.67 17.97 21.66
C ASP A 267 19.60 16.88 21.44
N VAL A 268 18.68 17.10 20.49
CA VAL A 268 17.66 16.12 20.11
C VAL A 268 18.30 14.86 19.54
N ARG A 269 19.37 15.00 18.75
CA ARG A 269 20.12 13.87 18.18
C ARG A 269 20.77 13.03 19.28
N ASP A 270 21.35 13.65 20.30
CA ASP A 270 21.99 12.93 21.40
C ASP A 270 20.93 12.18 22.25
N ALA A 271 19.76 12.78 22.46
CA ALA A 271 18.62 12.13 23.11
C ALA A 271 18.04 10.96 22.28
N ILE A 272 18.02 11.09 20.95
CA ILE A 272 17.65 9.98 20.05
C ILE A 272 18.64 8.82 20.21
N TYR A 273 19.94 9.09 20.23
CA TYR A 273 20.95 8.04 20.41
C TYR A 273 20.89 7.40 21.79
N ALA A 274 20.60 8.17 22.85
CA ALA A 274 20.34 7.62 24.17
C ALA A 274 19.14 6.66 24.15
N THR A 275 18.04 7.04 23.49
CA THR A 275 16.85 6.18 23.33
C THR A 275 17.17 4.92 22.52
N GLU A 276 17.91 5.04 21.41
CA GLU A 276 18.33 3.90 20.57
C GLU A 276 19.15 2.87 21.38
N ARG A 277 19.97 3.30 22.34
CA ARG A 277 20.75 2.41 23.22
C ARG A 277 19.90 1.68 24.27
N LEU A 278 18.75 2.26 24.63
CA LEU A 278 17.83 1.72 25.62
C LEU A 278 16.78 0.77 25.03
N LEU A 279 16.78 0.57 23.70
CA LEU A 279 15.96 -0.46 23.07
C LEU A 279 16.33 -1.86 23.58
N PRO A 280 15.39 -2.83 23.55
CA PRO A 280 15.64 -4.22 23.89
C PRO A 280 16.92 -4.74 23.21
N ALA A 281 17.78 -5.42 23.96
CA ALA A 281 19.11 -5.81 23.48
C ALA A 281 19.02 -6.73 22.25
N GLU A 282 18.05 -7.63 22.27
CA GLU A 282 17.71 -8.54 21.19
C GLU A 282 17.33 -7.78 19.91
N LEU A 283 16.46 -6.77 20.04
CA LEU A 283 16.08 -5.91 18.92
C LEU A 283 17.26 -5.10 18.39
N ARG A 284 18.14 -4.59 19.26
CA ARG A 284 19.35 -3.88 18.86
C ARG A 284 20.32 -4.77 18.08
N ALA A 285 20.47 -6.03 18.47
CA ALA A 285 21.29 -7.00 17.73
C ALA A 285 20.78 -7.19 16.30
N VAL A 286 19.46 -7.44 16.14
CA VAL A 286 18.83 -7.57 14.82
C VAL A 286 19.00 -6.30 13.98
N LEU A 287 18.86 -5.12 14.58
CA LEU A 287 19.04 -3.85 13.89
C LEU A 287 20.50 -3.64 13.44
N ALA A 288 21.48 -4.04 14.25
CA ALA A 288 22.89 -3.94 13.90
C ALA A 288 23.25 -4.87 12.73
N GLU A 289 22.65 -6.06 12.66
CA GLU A 289 22.79 -6.99 11.53
C GLU A 289 22.10 -6.47 10.27
N THR A 290 20.90 -5.90 10.41
CA THR A 290 20.09 -5.44 9.27
C THR A 290 20.61 -4.12 8.68
N PHE A 291 21.20 -3.24 9.50
CA PHE A 291 21.60 -1.89 9.10
C PHE A 291 23.09 -1.64 9.34
N PRO A 292 23.94 -1.65 8.28
CA PRO A 292 25.40 -1.53 8.42
C PRO A 292 25.86 -0.17 8.97
N TYR A 293 25.00 0.84 8.94
CA TYR A 293 25.29 2.19 9.45
C TYR A 293 25.13 2.31 10.97
N GLY A 294 24.71 1.24 11.66
CA GLY A 294 24.64 1.14 13.12
C GLY A 294 23.60 2.06 13.78
N HIS A 295 22.65 2.56 13.00
CA HIS A 295 21.84 3.70 13.39
C HIS A 295 20.47 3.66 12.68
N LEU A 296 19.38 4.08 13.34
CA LEU A 296 18.04 4.00 12.73
C LEU A 296 17.86 4.93 11.52
N PRO A 297 17.02 4.57 10.54
CA PRO A 297 16.60 5.48 9.47
C PRO A 297 15.93 6.75 10.01
N ASN A 298 16.04 7.85 9.25
CA ASN A 298 15.48 9.15 9.65
C ASN A 298 13.96 9.11 9.87
N ALA A 299 13.22 8.22 9.21
CA ALA A 299 11.78 8.06 9.42
C ALA A 299 11.49 7.62 10.87
N ASN A 300 12.17 6.58 11.36
CA ASN A 300 12.04 6.12 12.74
C ASN A 300 12.53 7.16 13.74
N ARG A 301 13.64 7.86 13.44
CA ARG A 301 14.15 8.93 14.30
C ARG A 301 13.18 10.09 14.48
N LYS A 302 12.34 10.39 13.47
CA LYS A 302 11.27 11.39 13.62
C LYS A 302 10.23 10.95 14.66
N VAL A 303 9.90 9.66 14.72
CA VAL A 303 9.00 9.10 15.75
C VAL A 303 9.62 9.23 17.14
N ILE A 304 10.92 8.98 17.27
CA ILE A 304 11.66 9.16 18.53
C ILE A 304 11.67 10.64 18.92
N ALA A 305 12.04 11.54 18.00
CA ALA A 305 12.06 12.98 18.23
C ALA A 305 10.70 13.51 18.70
N GLN A 306 9.61 13.08 18.04
CA GLN A 306 8.25 13.45 18.43
C GLN A 306 7.88 12.93 19.83
N ALA A 307 8.30 11.71 20.18
CA ALA A 307 8.06 11.18 21.51
C ALA A 307 8.88 11.93 22.59
N LEU A 308 10.10 12.36 22.26
CA LEU A 308 10.98 13.14 23.13
C LEU A 308 10.47 14.55 23.43
N GLU A 309 9.51 15.08 22.68
CA GLU A 309 8.86 16.37 23.01
C GLU A 309 8.17 16.35 24.38
N THR A 310 7.84 15.16 24.89
CA THR A 310 7.08 15.00 26.12
C THR A 310 7.68 13.97 27.08
N ARG A 311 8.69 13.20 26.65
CA ARG A 311 9.28 12.08 27.40
C ARG A 311 10.79 12.16 27.41
N THR A 312 11.41 11.60 28.45
CA THR A 312 12.88 11.41 28.45
C THR A 312 13.27 10.13 27.70
N PRO A 313 14.54 9.99 27.27
CA PRO A 313 15.04 8.74 26.69
C PRO A 313 14.82 7.51 27.56
N GLU A 314 14.95 7.64 28.88
CA GLU A 314 14.76 6.57 29.86
C GLU A 314 13.31 6.10 29.89
N GLU A 315 12.36 7.04 29.93
CA GLU A 315 10.92 6.73 29.87
C GLU A 315 10.55 5.99 28.58
N LEU A 316 11.14 6.39 27.45
CA LEU A 316 10.95 5.72 26.16
C LEU A 316 11.59 4.32 26.13
N GLY A 317 12.76 4.15 26.75
CA GLY A 317 13.41 2.84 26.93
C GLY A 317 12.55 1.89 27.76
N GLU A 318 12.01 2.35 28.89
CA GLU A 318 11.12 1.55 29.72
C GLU A 318 9.81 1.19 29.01
N ARG A 319 9.21 2.15 28.26
CA ARG A 319 8.06 1.88 27.39
C ARG A 319 8.39 0.77 26.40
N ALA A 320 9.51 0.89 25.69
CA ALA A 320 9.94 -0.11 24.71
C ALA A 320 10.14 -1.49 25.35
N ALA A 321 10.77 -1.58 26.52
CA ALA A 321 10.96 -2.83 27.24
C ALA A 321 9.62 -3.49 27.68
N ARG A 322 8.67 -2.70 28.21
CA ARG A 322 7.34 -3.20 28.58
C ARG A 322 6.59 -3.72 27.36
N ARG A 323 6.56 -2.94 26.28
CA ARG A 323 5.87 -3.31 25.03
C ARG A 323 6.52 -4.49 24.32
N TRP A 324 7.85 -4.61 24.35
CA TRP A 324 8.57 -5.75 23.78
C TRP A 324 8.05 -7.09 24.33
N THR A 325 7.83 -7.14 25.65
CA THR A 325 7.27 -8.32 26.31
C THR A 325 5.76 -8.42 26.11
N SER A 326 5.01 -7.34 26.36
CA SER A 326 3.54 -7.39 26.39
C SER A 326 2.89 -7.53 25.01
N TYR A 327 3.55 -7.06 23.94
CA TYR A 327 3.08 -7.22 22.56
C TYR A 327 3.54 -8.53 21.93
N GLY A 328 4.40 -9.30 22.62
CA GLY A 328 4.86 -10.61 22.17
C GLY A 328 6.09 -10.60 21.25
N TYR A 329 6.70 -9.44 21.02
CA TYR A 329 7.87 -9.34 20.14
C TYR A 329 9.09 -10.10 20.65
N GLU A 330 9.26 -10.20 21.96
CA GLU A 330 10.29 -11.04 22.57
C GLU A 330 10.19 -12.50 22.09
N ARG A 331 8.96 -13.04 22.06
CA ARG A 331 8.70 -14.38 21.52
C ARG A 331 8.97 -14.42 20.03
N ASP A 332 8.39 -13.48 19.28
CA ASP A 332 8.52 -13.45 17.82
C ASP A 332 9.99 -13.38 17.37
N TYR A 333 10.85 -12.73 18.15
CA TYR A 333 12.30 -12.73 17.94
C TYR A 333 12.90 -14.14 18.06
N HIS A 334 12.68 -14.83 19.18
CA HIS A 334 13.23 -16.17 19.41
C HIS A 334 12.60 -17.27 18.52
N ASP A 335 11.41 -17.01 17.98
CA ASP A 335 10.76 -17.91 17.03
C ASP A 335 11.17 -17.60 15.57
N GLY A 336 12.00 -16.57 15.33
CA GLY A 336 12.39 -16.15 13.97
C GLY A 336 11.23 -15.54 13.17
N LEU A 337 10.17 -15.09 13.84
CA LEU A 337 8.94 -14.56 13.26
C LEU A 337 8.90 -13.02 13.20
N LEU A 338 9.98 -12.35 13.58
CA LEU A 338 10.07 -10.89 13.58
C LEU A 338 10.14 -10.33 12.14
N ARG A 339 8.97 -10.07 11.54
CA ARG A 339 8.86 -9.67 10.12
C ARG A 339 9.52 -8.35 9.75
N SER A 340 9.53 -7.37 10.66
CA SER A 340 10.08 -6.03 10.41
C SER A 340 10.63 -5.41 11.69
N PRO A 341 11.97 -5.42 11.87
CA PRO A 341 12.61 -4.81 13.04
C PRO A 341 12.29 -3.31 13.17
N LEU A 342 12.26 -2.58 12.05
CA LEU A 342 11.94 -1.15 12.05
C LEU A 342 10.49 -0.86 12.42
N GLY A 343 9.54 -1.67 11.93
CA GLY A 343 8.13 -1.53 12.30
C GLY A 343 7.91 -1.81 13.78
N VAL A 344 8.67 -2.73 14.36
CA VAL A 344 8.66 -3.01 15.79
C VAL A 344 9.17 -1.81 16.58
N VAL A 345 10.33 -1.23 16.22
CA VAL A 345 10.84 -0.01 16.87
C VAL A 345 9.81 1.11 16.87
N GLU A 346 9.17 1.35 15.72
CA GLU A 346 8.13 2.38 15.61
C GLU A 346 6.94 2.10 16.54
N GLU A 347 6.46 0.87 16.61
CA GLU A 347 5.34 0.50 17.49
C GLU A 347 5.69 0.52 18.98
N LEU A 348 6.93 0.18 19.33
CA LEU A 348 7.43 0.27 20.71
C LEU A 348 7.47 1.74 21.18
N LEU A 349 7.81 2.68 20.30
CA LEU A 349 8.07 4.07 20.69
C LEU A 349 6.90 5.03 20.45
N ARG A 350 6.01 4.75 19.48
CA ARG A 350 4.87 5.63 19.14
C ARG A 350 3.92 5.80 20.33
N PRO A 351 3.30 6.98 20.54
CA PRO A 351 2.23 7.15 21.52
C PRO A 351 1.12 6.11 21.35
N THR A 352 0.52 5.71 22.46
CA THR A 352 -0.54 4.70 22.50
C THR A 352 -1.76 5.18 21.69
N PRO A 353 -2.12 4.57 20.54
CA PRO A 353 -3.11 5.17 19.63
C PRO A 353 -4.55 5.11 20.14
N TYR A 354 -4.79 4.37 21.22
CA TYR A 354 -6.12 4.00 21.67
C TYR A 354 -6.54 4.63 23.00
N CYS A 355 -5.64 5.37 23.64
CA CYS A 355 -5.93 6.12 24.85
C CYS A 355 -5.77 7.62 24.55
N PRO A 356 -6.80 8.45 24.77
CA PRO A 356 -6.70 9.89 24.50
C PRO A 356 -5.85 10.64 25.54
N ASP A 357 -5.56 10.01 26.69
CA ASP A 357 -4.75 10.61 27.75
C ASP A 357 -3.27 10.63 27.36
N PRO A 358 -2.64 11.81 27.23
CA PRO A 358 -1.24 11.94 26.85
C PRO A 358 -0.30 11.41 27.93
N GLU A 359 -0.73 11.24 29.18
CA GLU A 359 0.06 10.65 30.26
C GLU A 359 -0.08 9.12 30.33
N CYS A 360 -0.85 8.51 29.42
CA CYS A 360 -1.08 7.07 29.39
C CYS A 360 0.06 6.30 28.72
N GLU A 361 0.73 5.47 29.52
CA GLU A 361 1.73 4.49 29.14
C GLU A 361 1.10 3.08 29.19
N ASP A 362 0.42 2.69 28.11
CA ASP A 362 -0.19 1.36 27.93
C ASP A 362 -1.18 0.93 29.02
N GLY A 363 -1.90 1.89 29.60
CA GLY A 363 -2.88 1.65 30.65
C GLY A 363 -2.39 2.03 32.06
N LEU A 364 -1.17 2.53 32.19
CA LEU A 364 -0.67 3.19 33.41
C LEU A 364 -0.57 4.69 33.17
N ASN A 365 -0.92 5.50 34.16
CA ASN A 365 -0.70 6.94 34.12
C ASN A 365 0.72 7.23 34.62
N ARG A 366 1.51 7.93 33.81
CA ARG A 366 2.92 8.22 34.10
C ARG A 366 3.10 9.04 35.38
N ALA A 367 2.27 10.06 35.59
CA ALA A 367 2.40 10.98 36.72
C ALA A 367 2.06 10.32 38.06
N THR A 368 1.11 9.38 38.09
CA THR A 368 0.64 8.74 39.33
C THR A 368 1.16 7.32 39.53
N ALA A 369 1.77 6.71 38.50
CA ALA A 369 2.06 5.28 38.41
C ALA A 369 0.84 4.36 38.61
N GLY A 370 -0.37 4.93 38.69
CA GLY A 370 -1.63 4.21 38.85
C GLY A 370 -2.23 3.78 37.52
N PRO A 371 -3.34 3.03 37.53
CA PRO A 371 -4.03 2.69 36.31
C PRO A 371 -4.62 3.94 35.64
N CYS A 372 -4.54 3.98 34.31
CA CYS A 372 -5.06 5.07 33.50
C CYS A 372 -6.61 5.00 33.45
N VAL A 373 -7.28 6.01 33.99
CA VAL A 373 -8.74 6.08 34.14
C VAL A 373 -9.48 5.82 32.81
N PRO A 374 -9.12 6.46 31.67
CA PRO A 374 -9.72 6.13 30.38
C PRO A 374 -9.54 4.67 29.95
N CYS A 375 -8.37 4.08 30.24
CA CYS A 375 -8.12 2.67 29.93
C CYS A 375 -8.95 1.74 30.81
N GLU A 376 -9.07 2.01 32.11
CA GLU A 376 -9.93 1.24 33.02
C GLU A 376 -11.40 1.32 32.62
N ALA A 377 -11.91 2.52 32.36
CA ALA A 377 -13.29 2.73 31.91
C ALA A 377 -13.57 1.94 30.62
N ARG A 378 -12.61 1.93 29.70
CA ARG A 378 -12.70 1.14 28.46
C ARG A 378 -12.68 -0.37 28.72
N VAL A 379 -11.83 -0.86 29.64
CA VAL A 379 -11.80 -2.28 30.02
C VAL A 379 -13.10 -2.68 30.69
N ALA A 380 -13.60 -1.89 31.64
CA ALA A 380 -14.88 -2.10 32.31
C ALA A 380 -16.05 -2.13 31.32
N ARG A 381 -16.07 -1.19 30.35
CA ARG A 381 -17.07 -1.17 29.27
C ARG A 381 -17.02 -2.44 28.42
N ARG A 382 -15.83 -2.88 28.01
CA ARG A 382 -15.66 -4.14 27.25
C ARG A 382 -16.13 -5.36 28.04
N LEU A 383 -15.85 -5.41 29.35
CA LEU A 383 -16.34 -6.49 30.20
C LEU A 383 -17.86 -6.46 30.34
N ALA A 384 -18.46 -5.29 30.50
CA ALA A 384 -19.91 -5.12 30.55
C ALA A 384 -20.57 -5.52 29.21
N ASP A 385 -19.99 -5.13 28.09
CA ASP A 385 -20.48 -5.50 26.75
C ASP A 385 -20.41 -7.02 26.52
N ARG A 386 -19.32 -7.69 26.92
CA ARG A 386 -19.24 -9.16 26.88
C ARG A 386 -20.31 -9.84 27.73
N ARG A 387 -20.51 -9.37 28.97
CA ARG A 387 -21.56 -9.91 29.86
C ARG A 387 -22.96 -9.70 29.30
N ALA A 388 -23.18 -8.62 28.55
CA ALA A 388 -24.43 -8.32 27.88
C ALA A 388 -24.59 -9.04 26.52
N GLY A 389 -23.65 -9.91 26.12
CA GLY A 389 -23.66 -10.58 24.82
C GLY A 389 -23.46 -9.64 23.64
N ARG A 390 -23.02 -8.40 23.87
CA ARG A 390 -22.75 -7.44 22.79
C ARG A 390 -21.42 -7.77 22.13
N PRO A 391 -21.33 -7.67 20.78
CA PRO A 391 -20.07 -7.87 20.08
C PRO A 391 -19.09 -6.79 20.53
N VAL A 392 -18.00 -7.21 21.18
CA VAL A 392 -16.90 -6.31 21.54
C VAL A 392 -15.91 -6.29 20.39
N PRO A 393 -15.66 -5.14 19.75
CA PRO A 393 -14.62 -5.05 18.74
C PRO A 393 -13.30 -5.47 19.36
N THR A 394 -12.74 -6.57 18.86
CA THR A 394 -11.33 -6.90 19.09
C THR A 394 -10.53 -5.83 18.35
N GLN A 395 -10.25 -4.71 19.04
CA GLN A 395 -9.63 -3.52 18.44
C GLN A 395 -8.22 -3.75 17.91
N ARG A 396 -7.61 -4.89 18.22
CA ARG A 396 -6.58 -5.45 17.37
C ARG A 396 -7.24 -6.63 16.65
N PRO A 397 -7.18 -6.76 15.30
CA PRO A 397 -7.19 -8.10 14.74
C PRO A 397 -6.19 -8.86 15.62
N PRO A 398 -6.58 -9.98 16.24
CA PRO A 398 -5.64 -10.74 17.06
C PRO A 398 -4.39 -10.85 16.19
N ARG A 399 -3.30 -10.21 16.61
CA ARG A 399 -2.00 -10.49 16.00
C ARG A 399 -1.75 -11.93 16.40
N LEU A 400 -2.29 -12.84 15.59
CA LEU A 400 -2.05 -14.26 15.36
C LEU A 400 -1.65 -15.18 16.53
N TYR A 401 -1.54 -14.69 17.77
CA TYR A 401 -0.68 -15.32 18.76
C TYR A 401 -1.00 -14.92 20.22
N ARG A 402 -2.28 -14.75 20.55
CA ARG A 402 -2.70 -15.32 21.85
C ARG A 402 -2.39 -16.81 21.73
N HIS A 403 -1.83 -17.42 22.77
CA HIS A 403 -1.61 -18.87 22.82
C HIS A 403 -2.92 -19.57 22.46
N ALA A 404 -3.08 -19.88 21.18
CA ALA A 404 -4.16 -20.73 20.75
C ALA A 404 -3.86 -22.04 21.46
N GLU A 405 -4.78 -22.49 22.32
CA GLU A 405 -4.60 -23.79 22.94
C GLU A 405 -4.37 -24.80 21.81
N GLN A 406 -3.55 -25.82 22.08
CA GLN A 406 -3.21 -26.80 21.05
C GLN A 406 -4.20 -27.95 21.13
N CYS A 407 -4.56 -28.49 19.97
CA CYS A 407 -5.30 -29.73 19.87
C CYS A 407 -4.50 -30.86 20.54
N GLN A 408 -5.07 -31.58 21.49
CA GLN A 408 -4.38 -32.69 22.18
C GLN A 408 -4.03 -33.87 21.25
N VAL A 409 -4.60 -33.92 20.05
CA VAL A 409 -4.42 -35.04 19.11
C VAL A 409 -3.35 -34.75 18.05
N CYS A 410 -3.24 -33.50 17.60
CA CYS A 410 -2.34 -33.14 16.50
C CYS A 410 -1.41 -31.95 16.79
N ASP A 411 -1.45 -31.43 18.01
CA ASP A 411 -0.68 -30.27 18.50
C ASP A 411 -0.87 -28.97 17.70
N GLN A 412 -1.83 -28.93 16.77
CA GLN A 412 -2.13 -27.74 15.98
C GLN A 412 -2.89 -26.71 16.84
N PRO A 413 -2.54 -25.42 16.75
CA PRO A 413 -3.25 -24.35 17.45
C PRO A 413 -4.70 -24.21 16.98
N PHE A 414 -5.65 -23.98 17.89
CA PHE A 414 -7.04 -23.65 17.52
C PHE A 414 -7.12 -22.32 16.75
N ARG A 415 -7.96 -22.28 15.71
CA ARG A 415 -8.30 -21.04 14.98
C ARG A 415 -9.18 -20.09 15.80
N GLU A 416 -9.95 -20.64 16.74
CA GLU A 416 -10.92 -19.94 17.60
C GLU A 416 -10.66 -20.29 19.08
N ASP A 417 -11.55 -19.87 19.98
CA ASP A 417 -11.51 -20.33 21.36
C ASP A 417 -11.53 -21.86 21.41
N ALA A 418 -10.67 -22.45 22.24
CA ALA A 418 -10.53 -23.89 22.31
C ALA A 418 -11.84 -24.55 22.76
N PRO A 419 -12.32 -25.58 22.07
CA PRO A 419 -13.46 -26.35 22.55
C PRO A 419 -13.10 -27.05 23.88
N ASP A 420 -14.11 -27.35 24.70
CA ASP A 420 -13.92 -27.89 26.06
C ASP A 420 -13.10 -29.20 26.08
N ASP A 421 -13.19 -30.02 25.03
CA ASP A 421 -12.46 -31.28 24.90
C ASP A 421 -11.01 -31.11 24.41
N ARG A 422 -10.62 -29.88 24.02
CA ARG A 422 -9.33 -29.55 23.41
C ARG A 422 -8.98 -30.45 22.22
N VAL A 423 -9.96 -30.79 21.38
CA VAL A 423 -9.74 -31.49 20.09
C VAL A 423 -10.20 -30.61 18.92
N CYS A 424 -9.34 -30.38 17.92
CA CYS A 424 -9.71 -29.56 16.76
C CYS A 424 -10.75 -30.26 15.87
N ALA A 425 -11.56 -29.47 15.15
CA ALA A 425 -12.65 -29.99 14.32
C ALA A 425 -12.18 -31.11 13.36
N ARG A 426 -10.99 -30.96 12.77
CA ARG A 426 -10.41 -31.99 11.89
C ARG A 426 -10.13 -33.30 12.62
N CYS A 427 -9.50 -33.24 13.80
CA CYS A 427 -9.23 -34.42 14.63
C CYS A 427 -10.52 -35.02 15.19
N ARG A 428 -11.49 -34.18 15.56
CA ARG A 428 -12.81 -34.65 16.02
C ARG A 428 -13.53 -35.42 14.93
N SER A 429 -13.62 -34.88 13.71
CA SER A 429 -14.20 -35.59 12.57
C SER A 429 -13.46 -36.90 12.24
N ALA A 430 -12.13 -36.95 12.45
CA ALA A 430 -11.37 -38.19 12.27
C ALA A 430 -11.70 -39.23 13.36
N LEU A 431 -11.82 -38.81 14.62
CA LEU A 431 -12.24 -39.67 15.73
C LEU A 431 -13.67 -40.17 15.54
N ASP A 432 -14.59 -39.31 15.12
CA ASP A 432 -15.99 -39.66 14.85
C ASP A 432 -16.10 -40.66 13.69
N ARG A 433 -15.32 -40.48 12.61
CA ARG A 433 -15.26 -41.45 11.50
C ARG A 433 -14.69 -42.80 11.95
N ALA A 434 -13.65 -42.79 12.78
CA ALA A 434 -13.08 -44.01 13.32
C ALA A 434 -14.08 -44.75 14.22
N ALA A 435 -14.83 -44.02 15.04
CA ALA A 435 -15.90 -44.57 15.88
C ALA A 435 -17.07 -45.13 15.05
N ALA A 436 -17.50 -44.39 14.02
CA ALA A 436 -18.56 -44.83 13.10
C ALA A 436 -18.15 -46.10 12.33
N HIS A 437 -16.91 -46.18 11.87
CA HIS A 437 -16.36 -47.38 11.23
C HIS A 437 -16.32 -48.58 12.19
N ALA A 438 -15.88 -48.37 13.44
CA ALA A 438 -15.91 -49.42 14.46
C ALA A 438 -17.33 -49.90 14.79
N ALA A 439 -18.33 -49.03 14.65
CA ALA A 439 -19.75 -49.34 14.84
C ALA A 439 -20.44 -49.92 13.58
N GLY A 440 -19.73 -50.08 12.46
CA GLY A 440 -20.29 -50.61 11.21
C GLY A 440 -21.18 -49.63 10.44
N ALA A 441 -21.10 -48.33 10.70
CA ALA A 441 -21.87 -47.31 10.00
C ALA A 441 -21.20 -46.91 8.66
N PRO A 442 -21.99 -46.67 7.59
CA PRO A 442 -21.45 -46.23 6.30
C PRO A 442 -20.83 -44.82 6.42
N LEU A 443 -19.62 -44.66 5.87
CA LEU A 443 -18.85 -43.41 5.95
C LEU A 443 -19.50 -42.29 5.11
N PRO A 444 -19.66 -41.07 5.66
CA PRO A 444 -20.00 -39.90 4.88
C PRO A 444 -18.83 -39.48 3.97
N ALA A 445 -19.14 -38.88 2.82
CA ALA A 445 -18.15 -38.42 1.85
C ALA A 445 -17.17 -37.41 2.47
N PRO A 446 -15.88 -37.44 2.09
CA PRO A 446 -14.88 -36.53 2.64
C PRO A 446 -15.20 -35.08 2.22
N GLU A 447 -15.35 -34.19 3.20
CA GLU A 447 -15.36 -32.75 2.97
C GLU A 447 -13.95 -32.27 2.56
N PRO A 448 -13.85 -31.23 1.71
CA PRO A 448 -12.57 -30.67 1.29
C PRO A 448 -11.79 -30.13 2.49
N ASP A 449 -10.54 -30.57 2.63
CA ASP A 449 -9.64 -30.14 3.71
C ASP A 449 -9.47 -28.61 3.67
N PRO A 450 -9.61 -27.91 4.82
CA PRO A 450 -9.32 -26.49 4.90
C PRO A 450 -7.80 -26.24 4.72
N ASP A 451 -7.50 -25.22 3.92
CA ASP A 451 -6.18 -24.75 3.51
C ASP A 451 -5.07 -24.86 4.60
N PRO A 452 -3.99 -25.63 4.39
CA PRO A 452 -2.94 -25.89 5.37
C PRO A 452 -2.00 -24.71 5.66
N ASP A 453 -2.01 -23.64 4.85
CA ASP A 453 -0.96 -22.62 4.88
C ASP A 453 -1.04 -21.56 6.01
N HIS A 454 -1.92 -21.74 7.01
CA HIS A 454 -2.22 -20.68 8.01
C HIS A 454 -2.11 -21.11 9.49
N CYS A 455 -1.26 -22.09 9.83
CA CYS A 455 -1.00 -22.43 11.23
C CYS A 455 0.22 -21.68 11.77
N ALA A 456 0.06 -21.06 12.95
CA ALA A 456 1.16 -20.50 13.72
C ALA A 456 2.08 -21.64 14.21
N ALA A 457 3.38 -21.56 13.94
CA ALA A 457 4.35 -22.52 14.46
C ALA A 457 4.35 -22.49 16.00
N PRO A 458 4.49 -23.64 16.69
CA PRO A 458 4.72 -23.65 18.13
C PRO A 458 6.01 -22.87 18.47
N PRO A 459 6.10 -22.25 19.67
CA PRO A 459 7.28 -21.51 20.06
C PRO A 459 8.52 -22.41 20.07
N SER A 460 9.65 -21.87 19.64
CA SER A 460 10.90 -22.59 19.50
C SER A 460 11.39 -23.13 20.86
N ASP A 461 12.14 -24.23 20.83
CA ASP A 461 12.81 -24.74 22.04
C ASP A 461 13.76 -23.72 22.65
N GLU A 462 14.32 -22.84 21.81
CA GLU A 462 15.17 -21.74 22.21
C GLU A 462 14.39 -20.72 23.06
N TYR A 463 13.21 -20.28 22.61
CA TYR A 463 12.36 -19.38 23.38
C TYR A 463 11.97 -19.97 24.75
N ARG A 464 11.65 -21.27 24.78
CA ARG A 464 11.30 -21.98 26.02
C ARG A 464 12.46 -21.98 27.03
N ARG A 465 13.68 -22.27 26.57
CA ARG A 465 14.89 -22.24 27.42
C ARG A 465 15.19 -20.83 27.94
N TYR A 466 15.11 -19.82 27.07
CA TYR A 466 15.30 -18.42 27.45
C TYR A 466 14.34 -18.00 28.57
N ARG A 467 13.04 -18.31 28.45
CA ARG A 467 12.04 -17.99 29.49
C ARG A 467 12.33 -18.68 30.82
N GLN A 468 12.77 -19.94 30.79
CA GLN A 468 13.16 -20.68 31.99
C GLN A 468 14.38 -20.04 32.66
N GLN A 469 15.42 -19.68 31.89
CA GLN A 469 16.61 -18.99 32.41
C GLN A 469 16.24 -17.64 33.02
N ARG A 470 15.38 -16.86 32.37
CA ARG A 470 14.94 -15.55 32.87
C ARG A 470 14.09 -15.67 34.13
N ALA A 471 13.24 -16.69 34.22
CA ALA A 471 12.47 -16.99 35.43
C ALA A 471 13.37 -17.43 36.60
N ALA A 472 14.37 -18.28 36.33
CA ALA A 472 15.38 -18.70 37.30
C ALA A 472 16.24 -17.53 37.78
N ALA A 473 16.69 -16.65 36.88
CA ALA A 473 17.42 -15.43 37.22
C ALA A 473 16.59 -14.49 38.10
N LYS A 474 15.29 -14.34 37.80
CA LYS A 474 14.37 -13.53 38.62
C LYS A 474 14.16 -14.12 40.02
N THR A 475 14.15 -15.44 40.16
CA THR A 475 14.07 -16.10 41.48
C THR A 475 15.39 -16.00 42.24
N ALA A 476 16.53 -16.14 41.55
CA ALA A 476 17.86 -16.02 42.12
C ALA A 476 18.21 -14.59 42.58
N ALA A 477 17.69 -13.57 41.88
CA ALA A 477 17.90 -12.17 42.25
C ALA A 477 17.24 -11.77 43.58
N GLY A 478 16.37 -12.62 44.13
CA GLY A 478 15.57 -12.33 45.33
C GLY A 478 14.55 -11.22 45.05
N SER A 479 13.26 -11.47 45.26
CA SER A 479 12.33 -10.35 45.37
C SER A 479 12.83 -9.48 46.53
N PRO A 480 13.15 -8.18 46.33
CA PRO A 480 13.42 -7.30 47.45
C PRO A 480 12.17 -7.37 48.34
N GLY A 481 12.35 -7.91 49.55
CA GLY A 481 11.26 -7.98 50.51
C GLY A 481 10.68 -6.58 50.71
N PRO A 482 9.38 -6.45 50.98
CA PRO A 482 8.80 -5.14 51.28
C PRO A 482 9.63 -4.51 52.40
N ALA A 483 10.11 -3.29 52.15
CA ALA A 483 10.86 -2.55 53.16
C ALA A 483 10.01 -2.49 54.45
N PRO A 484 10.58 -2.80 55.63
CA PRO A 484 9.84 -2.65 56.87
C PRO A 484 9.43 -1.17 57.01
N PHE A 485 8.14 -0.95 57.24
CA PHE A 485 7.52 0.37 57.46
C PHE A 485 8.05 1.06 58.72
#